data_AF-A0A7I8J1D7-F1
#
_entry.id   AF-A0A7I8J1D7-F1
#
_cell.length_a   1.000
_cell.length_b   1.000
_cell.length_c   1.000
_cell.angle_alpha   90.00
_cell.angle_beta   90.00
_cell.angle_gamma   90.00
#
_symmetry.space_group_name_H-M   'P 1'
#
loop_
_entity.id
_entity.type
_entity.pdbx_description
1 polymer ?
#
loop_
_entity_poly.entity_id
_entity_poly.type
_entity_poly.pdbx_seq_one_letter_code
_entity_poly.pdbx_strand_id
1 'polypeptide(L)'
;MQPLPETKMPSGSKIERRSSVEREPKTLTTQELQCAREAAIQILRTNTLEEAVRIFMEGRKPVLRPGQRERTVAPAEALDDVLLPVNRKRSHPLLSRAKYNVSSPF
;
A
#
# COMPACT_ATOMS: atom_id res chain seq x y z
N MET A 1 27.19 4.66 -61.00
CA MET A 1 26.17 4.58 -59.93
C MET A 1 26.89 4.17 -58.65
N GLN A 2 26.89 5.02 -57.62
CA GLN A 2 27.54 4.70 -56.34
C GLN A 2 26.55 3.96 -55.42
N PRO A 3 26.94 2.90 -54.70
CA PRO A 3 26.07 2.26 -53.73
C PRO A 3 25.97 3.09 -52.44
N LEU A 4 24.78 3.07 -51.84
CA LEU A 4 24.41 3.78 -50.61
C LEU A 4 25.21 3.22 -49.40
N PRO A 5 25.73 4.06 -48.48
CA PRO A 5 26.48 3.56 -47.33
C PRO A 5 25.56 2.80 -46.38
N GLU A 6 25.95 1.58 -46.03
CA GLU A 6 25.24 0.75 -45.06
C GLU A 6 25.27 1.42 -43.68
N THR A 7 24.10 1.89 -43.23
CA THR A 7 23.89 2.35 -41.87
C THR A 7 24.03 1.16 -40.92
N LYS A 8 25.21 1.03 -40.31
CA LYS A 8 25.44 0.15 -39.16
C LYS A 8 24.56 0.63 -38.01
N MET A 9 23.35 0.08 -37.92
CA MET A 9 22.45 0.31 -36.79
C MET A 9 23.19 -0.10 -35.51
N PRO A 10 23.29 0.77 -34.49
CA PRO A 10 23.92 0.39 -33.25
C PRO A 10 23.18 -0.83 -32.71
N SER A 11 23.90 -1.96 -32.66
CA SER A 11 23.43 -3.20 -32.06
C SER A 11 22.88 -2.85 -30.69
N GLY A 12 21.55 -2.97 -30.56
CA GLY A 12 20.79 -2.42 -29.45
C GLY A 12 21.47 -2.72 -28.13
N SER A 13 21.63 -1.68 -27.31
CA SER A 13 21.92 -1.83 -25.89
C SER A 13 20.97 -2.90 -25.36
N LYS A 14 21.54 -4.02 -24.95
CA LYS A 14 20.80 -5.20 -24.49
C LYS A 14 20.00 -4.76 -23.27
N ILE A 15 18.73 -4.44 -23.45
CA ILE A 15 17.83 -4.09 -22.35
C ILE A 15 17.78 -5.34 -21.46
N GLU A 16 18.47 -5.30 -20.33
CA GLU A 16 18.39 -6.36 -19.33
C GLU A 16 16.96 -6.38 -18.81
N ARG A 17 16.19 -7.37 -19.28
CA ARG A 17 14.85 -7.62 -18.75
C ARG A 17 15.01 -8.16 -17.34
N ARG A 18 14.81 -7.30 -16.36
CA ARG A 18 14.57 -7.69 -14.96
C ARG A 18 13.10 -8.03 -14.79
N SER A 19 12.81 -9.11 -14.09
CA SER A 19 11.42 -9.48 -13.79
C SER A 19 10.79 -8.42 -12.86
N SER A 20 9.47 -8.20 -12.96
CA SER A 20 8.79 -7.19 -12.12
C SER A 20 8.99 -7.45 -10.62
N VAL A 21 9.09 -8.73 -10.22
CA VAL A 21 9.31 -9.15 -8.83
C VAL A 21 10.64 -8.64 -8.24
N GLU A 22 11.68 -8.43 -9.06
CA GLU A 22 12.96 -7.87 -8.58
C GLU A 22 12.88 -6.37 -8.29
N ARG A 23 11.89 -5.68 -8.86
CA ARG A 23 11.67 -4.24 -8.68
C ARG A 23 10.66 -3.94 -7.58
N GLU A 24 9.89 -4.93 -7.16
CA GLU A 24 8.86 -4.78 -6.15
C GLU A 24 9.46 -4.73 -4.74
N PRO A 25 8.86 -3.94 -3.82
CA PRO A 25 9.25 -3.96 -2.43
C PRO A 25 8.97 -5.36 -1.85
N LYS A 26 9.99 -5.95 -1.20
CA LYS A 26 9.82 -7.24 -0.53
C LYS A 26 8.84 -7.09 0.64
N THR A 27 7.92 -8.04 0.73
CA THR A 27 7.03 -8.15 1.90
C THR A 27 7.80 -8.79 3.05
N LEU A 28 7.47 -8.41 4.28
CA LEU A 28 7.99 -9.05 5.49
C LEU A 28 7.61 -10.54 5.53
N THR A 29 8.51 -11.37 6.03
CA THR A 29 8.21 -12.75 6.43
C THR A 29 7.23 -12.78 7.61
N THR A 30 6.60 -13.93 7.86
CA THR A 30 5.69 -14.10 9.00
C THR A 30 6.36 -13.78 10.33
N GLN A 31 7.62 -14.22 10.51
CA GLN A 31 8.38 -13.97 11.74
C GLN A 31 8.67 -12.47 11.91
N GLU A 32 9.15 -11.80 10.86
CA GLU A 32 9.41 -10.35 10.92
C GLU A 32 8.14 -9.56 11.20
N LEU A 33 7.00 -9.97 10.62
CA LEU A 33 5.71 -9.36 10.88
C LEU A 33 5.27 -9.52 12.34
N GLN A 34 5.48 -10.70 12.93
CA GLN A 34 5.18 -10.96 14.34
C GLN A 34 6.07 -10.11 15.26
N CYS A 35 7.38 -10.08 15.00
CA CYS A 35 8.30 -9.24 15.76
C CYS A 35 7.94 -7.74 15.66
N ALA A 36 7.62 -7.26 14.45
CA ALA A 36 7.21 -5.86 14.25
C ALA A 36 5.90 -5.54 14.98
N ARG A 37 4.95 -6.49 15.00
CA ARG A 37 3.68 -6.34 15.75
C ARG A 37 3.94 -6.24 17.25
N GLU A 38 4.78 -7.11 17.80
CA GLU A 38 5.11 -7.10 19.23
C GLU A 38 5.79 -5.80 19.62
N ALA A 39 6.76 -5.33 18.83
CA ALA A 39 7.40 -4.04 19.03
C ALA A 39 6.40 -2.88 18.98
N ALA A 40 5.48 -2.88 18.01
CA ALA A 40 4.44 -1.86 17.91
C ALA A 40 3.51 -1.84 19.14
N ILE A 41 3.15 -3.01 19.66
CA ILE A 41 2.36 -3.12 20.90
C ILE A 41 3.13 -2.56 22.08
N GLN A 42 4.44 -2.84 22.19
CA GLN A 42 5.26 -2.29 23.27
C GLN A 42 5.30 -0.77 23.23
N ILE A 43 5.52 -0.17 22.05
CA ILE A 43 5.51 1.29 21.88
C ILE A 43 4.20 1.89 22.39
N LEU A 44 3.05 1.30 22.02
CA LEU A 44 1.74 1.78 22.45
C LEU A 44 1.48 1.62 23.96
N ARG A 45 2.15 0.68 24.62
CA ARG A 45 1.99 0.44 26.06
C ARG A 45 2.88 1.34 26.91
N THR A 46 4.06 1.70 26.41
CA THR A 46 5.08 2.38 27.21
C THR A 46 5.17 3.88 26.95
N ASN A 47 4.61 4.36 25.83
CA ASN A 47 4.68 5.77 25.44
C ASN A 47 3.30 6.43 25.51
N THR A 48 3.29 7.76 25.60
CA THR A 48 2.06 8.54 25.42
C THR A 48 1.60 8.45 23.97
N LEU A 49 0.34 8.84 23.73
CA LEU A 49 -0.22 8.80 22.38
C LEU A 49 0.58 9.67 21.41
N GLU A 50 0.95 10.88 21.82
CA GLU A 50 1.70 11.85 21.01
C GLU A 50 3.05 11.29 20.60
N GLU A 51 3.75 10.68 21.55
CA GLU A 51 5.06 10.07 21.34
C GLU A 51 4.97 8.84 20.42
N ALA A 52 3.98 7.98 20.63
CA ALA A 52 3.74 6.84 19.77
C ALA A 52 3.42 7.27 18.33
N VAL A 53 2.58 8.29 18.15
CA VAL A 53 2.25 8.86 16.83
C VAL A 53 3.52 9.40 16.16
N ARG A 54 4.37 10.13 16.90
CA ARG A 54 5.66 10.59 16.38
C ARG A 54 6.49 9.43 15.86
N ILE A 55 6.70 8.39 16.67
CA ILE A 55 7.49 7.21 16.29
C ILE A 55 6.95 6.53 15.02
N PHE A 56 5.63 6.37 14.88
CA PHE A 56 5.04 5.70 13.72
C PHE A 56 4.99 6.52 12.43
N MET A 57 5.08 7.85 12.55
CA MET A 57 4.85 8.79 11.45
C MET A 57 6.09 9.58 11.04
N GLU A 58 7.11 9.63 11.89
CA GLU A 58 8.36 10.32 11.62
C GLU A 58 9.02 9.79 10.33
N GLY A 59 9.46 10.72 9.47
CA GLY A 59 10.10 10.39 8.19
C GLY A 59 9.18 9.83 7.10
N ARG A 60 7.86 9.69 7.34
CA ARG A 60 6.91 9.19 6.34
C ARG A 60 6.30 10.33 5.54
N LYS A 61 6.32 10.21 4.22
CA LYS A 61 5.59 11.13 3.32
C LYS A 61 4.15 10.63 3.13
N PRO A 62 3.14 11.51 3.21
CA PRO A 62 1.77 11.13 2.92
C PRO A 62 1.64 10.67 1.47
N VAL A 63 0.88 9.59 1.23
CA VAL A 63 0.56 9.16 -0.12
C VAL A 63 -0.56 10.07 -0.64
N LEU A 64 -0.17 11.15 -1.31
CA LEU A 64 -1.10 12.03 -2.00
C LEU A 64 -1.68 11.29 -3.21
N ARG A 65 -3.01 11.31 -3.37
CA ARG A 65 -3.62 10.89 -4.64
C ARG A 65 -3.17 11.85 -5.75
N PRO A 66 -3.07 11.40 -7.01
CA PRO A 66 -2.87 12.29 -8.14
C PRO A 66 -3.91 13.43 -8.09
N GLY A 67 -3.46 14.68 -8.03
CA GLY A 67 -4.33 15.87 -7.94
C GLY A 67 -4.57 16.44 -6.54
N GLN A 68 -4.17 15.76 -5.46
CA GLN A 68 -4.17 16.35 -4.13
C GLN A 68 -2.88 17.15 -3.93
N ARG A 69 -2.98 18.48 -3.93
CA ARG A 69 -1.89 19.35 -3.50
C ARG A 69 -1.78 19.29 -1.97
N GLU A 70 -0.55 19.28 -1.48
CA GLU A 70 -0.25 19.41 -0.06
C GLU A 70 -0.87 20.71 0.46
N ARG A 71 -1.98 20.62 1.22
CA ARG A 71 -2.46 21.78 1.96
C ARG A 71 -1.46 22.00 3.07
N THR A 72 -0.67 23.05 2.96
CA THR A 72 0.02 23.66 4.09
C THR A 72 -1.02 24.02 5.14
N VAL A 73 -1.19 23.18 6.16
CA VAL A 73 -1.99 23.53 7.32
C VAL A 73 -1.08 24.38 8.20
N ALA A 74 -1.42 25.67 8.32
CA ALA A 74 -0.76 26.60 9.24
C ALA A 74 -0.89 26.10 10.70
N PRO A 75 0.01 26.48 11.61
CA PRO A 75 0.12 25.83 12.92
C PRO A 75 -0.99 26.28 13.88
N ALA A 76 -1.51 25.28 14.60
CA ALA A 76 -2.28 25.34 15.84
C ALA A 76 -3.68 25.99 15.79
N GLU A 77 -4.54 25.54 16.71
CA GLU A 77 -5.94 25.94 16.95
C GLU A 77 -7.02 25.20 16.13
N ALA A 78 -7.26 23.91 16.46
CA ALA A 78 -8.60 23.31 16.58
C ALA A 78 -8.48 21.79 16.86
N LEU A 79 -8.40 21.42 18.14
CA LEU A 79 -8.79 20.10 18.60
C LEU A 79 -10.30 20.10 18.76
N ASP A 80 -11.03 19.61 17.76
CA ASP A 80 -12.35 18.98 17.88
C ASP A 80 -12.73 18.42 16.50
N ASP A 81 -13.41 17.28 16.45
CA ASP A 81 -14.03 16.68 15.26
C ASP A 81 -13.16 15.97 14.20
N VAL A 82 -12.41 14.92 14.58
CA VAL A 82 -12.34 13.73 13.68
C VAL A 82 -12.19 12.41 14.45
N LEU A 83 -13.15 12.07 15.30
CA LEU A 83 -13.49 10.65 15.48
C LEU A 83 -14.31 10.25 14.24
N LEU A 84 -13.65 9.85 13.13
CA LEU A 84 -14.39 9.35 11.95
C LEU A 84 -15.30 8.20 12.43
N PRO A 85 -16.62 8.28 12.22
CA PRO A 85 -17.49 7.15 12.52
C PRO A 85 -17.02 5.94 11.72
N VAL A 86 -16.58 4.90 12.42
CA VAL A 86 -16.53 3.53 11.90
C VAL A 86 -17.97 3.14 11.55
N ASN A 87 -18.39 3.50 10.35
CA ASN A 87 -19.63 3.04 9.74
C ASN A 87 -19.47 3.01 8.23
N ARG A 88 -18.56 2.15 7.77
CA ARG A 88 -18.75 1.52 6.47
C ARG A 88 -19.67 0.34 6.68
N LYS A 89 -20.98 0.57 6.52
CA LYS A 89 -21.91 -0.51 6.19
C LYS A 89 -21.34 -1.23 4.98
N ARG A 90 -20.63 -2.34 5.20
CA ARG A 90 -20.40 -3.31 4.15
C ARG A 90 -21.76 -3.91 3.87
N SER A 91 -22.50 -3.31 2.95
CA SER A 91 -23.49 -4.05 2.20
C SER A 91 -22.71 -5.12 1.43
N HIS A 92 -22.42 -6.23 2.10
CA HIS A 92 -22.12 -7.46 1.40
C HIS A 92 -23.35 -7.73 0.53
N PRO A 93 -23.22 -7.87 -0.80
CA PRO A 93 -24.29 -8.53 -1.53
C PRO A 93 -24.38 -9.90 -0.88
N LEU A 94 -25.47 -10.14 -0.15
CA LEU A 94 -25.83 -11.46 0.32
C LEU A 94 -25.71 -12.34 -0.93
N LEU A 95 -24.82 -13.33 -0.88
CA LEU A 95 -24.94 -14.50 -1.73
C LEU A 95 -26.38 -14.96 -1.55
N SER A 96 -27.23 -14.62 -2.53
CA SER A 96 -28.51 -15.24 -2.72
C SER A 96 -28.19 -16.72 -2.78
N ARG A 97 -28.46 -17.41 -1.67
CA ARG A 97 -28.40 -18.86 -1.56
C ARG A 97 -29.40 -19.39 -2.55
N ALA A 98 -28.97 -19.54 -3.80
CA ALA A 98 -29.61 -20.39 -4.76
C ALA A 98 -29.68 -21.75 -4.07
N LYS A 99 -30.89 -22.16 -3.69
CA LYS A 99 -31.17 -23.50 -3.23
C LYS A 99 -30.91 -24.41 -4.43
N TYR A 100 -29.66 -24.83 -4.61
CA TYR A 100 -29.43 -26.07 -5.31
C TYR A 100 -30.09 -27.14 -4.44
N ASN A 101 -31.26 -27.60 -4.88
CA ASN A 101 -31.79 -28.89 -4.51
C ASN A 101 -30.72 -29.90 -4.95
N VAL A 102 -29.83 -30.27 -4.02
CA VAL A 102 -29.05 -31.49 -4.19
C VAL A 102 -30.06 -32.61 -3.94
N SER A 103 -30.75 -33.01 -5.01
CA SER A 103 -31.38 -34.31 -5.05
C SER A 103 -30.25 -35.31 -4.89
N SER A 104 -30.07 -35.83 -3.67
CA SER A 104 -29.23 -36.99 -3.42
C SER A 104 -29.92 -38.19 -4.08
N PRO A 105 -29.34 -38.84 -5.10
CA PRO A 105 -29.62 -40.24 -5.27
C PRO A 105 -28.70 -41.05 -4.35
N PHE A 106 -29.15 -42.26 -4.06
CA PHE A 106 -28.50 -43.28 -3.25
C PHE A 106 -27.04 -43.55 -3.63
#